data_AF-A0A1B1YTA1-F1
#
_entry.id   AF-A0A1B1YTA1-F1
#
_cell.length_a   1.000
_cell.length_b   1.000
_cell.length_c   1.000
_cell.angle_alpha   90.00
_cell.angle_beta   90.00
_cell.angle_gamma   90.00
#
_symmetry.space_group_name_H-M   'P 1'
#
loop_
_entity.id
_entity.type
_entity.pdbx_description
1 polymer ?
#
loop_
_entity_poly.entity_id
_entity_poly.type
_entity_poly.pdbx_seq_one_letter_code
_entity_poly.pdbx_strand_id
1 'polypeptide(L)' 'MLKQDGFGVLTDIDVETTLKQKVGDDMPPYRILGACNRSLVHRDVPQRKAKPMSRPRFRDQRVSRR' A
#
# COMPACT_ATOMS: atom_id res chain seq x y z
N MET A 1 17.16 -17.11 6.03
CA MET A 1 16.03 -16.69 6.90
C MET A 1 15.95 -15.17 6.84
N LEU A 2 14.78 -14.55 6.64
CA LEU A 2 14.60 -13.08 6.42
C LEU A 2 15.50 -12.14 7.26
N LYS A 3 15.74 -12.47 8.54
CA LYS A 3 16.66 -11.71 9.42
C LYS A 3 18.13 -11.75 8.99
N GLN A 4 18.60 -12.88 8.44
CA GLN A 4 19.96 -13.07 7.94
C GLN A 4 20.23 -12.24 6.68
N ASP A 5 19.18 -12.00 5.88
CA ASP A 5 19.25 -11.19 4.66
C ASP A 5 19.09 -9.68 4.93
N GLY A 6 19.03 -9.28 6.21
CA GLY A 6 18.90 -7.89 6.63
C GLY A 6 17.49 -7.30 6.46
N PHE A 7 16.46 -8.13 6.29
CA PHE A 7 15.08 -7.70 6.23
C PHE A 7 14.47 -7.66 7.64
N GLY A 8 14.00 -6.48 8.04
CA GLY A 8 13.18 -6.31 9.23
C GLY A 8 11.70 -6.52 8.89
N VAL A 9 10.96 -7.27 9.71
CA VAL A 9 9.51 -7.39 9.57
C VAL A 9 8.86 -6.10 10.09
N LEU A 10 8.07 -5.45 9.26
CA LEU A 10 7.32 -4.23 9.58
C LEU A 10 5.87 -4.54 9.95
N THR A 11 5.27 -5.51 9.26
CA THR A 11 3.88 -5.90 9.46
C THR A 11 3.75 -7.41 9.48
N ASP A 12 2.95 -7.90 10.41
CA ASP A 12 2.53 -9.28 10.54
C ASP A 12 1.00 -9.29 10.56
N ILE A 13 0.41 -10.01 9.63
CA ILE A 13 -1.05 -10.11 9.49
C ILE A 13 -1.44 -11.57 9.55
N ASP A 14 -2.21 -11.90 10.57
CA ASP A 14 -2.91 -13.17 10.70
C ASP A 14 -4.18 -13.14 9.84
N VAL A 15 -4.15 -13.85 8.72
CA VAL A 15 -5.19 -13.73 7.70
C VAL A 15 -6.45 -14.50 8.08
N GLU A 16 -6.30 -15.65 8.75
CA GLU A 16 -7.40 -16.43 9.30
C GLU A 16 -8.25 -15.57 10.24
N THR A 17 -7.60 -14.96 11.24
CA THR A 17 -8.29 -14.17 12.26
C THR A 17 -8.93 -12.92 11.64
N THR A 18 -8.20 -12.24 10.75
CA THR A 18 -8.69 -10.98 10.15
C THR A 18 -9.84 -11.19 9.17
N LEU A 19 -9.84 -12.27 8.39
CA LEU A 19 -10.96 -12.59 7.48
C LEU A 19 -12.18 -13.09 8.24
N LYS A 20 -11.97 -13.92 9.26
CA LYS A 20 -13.05 -14.40 10.12
C LYS A 20 -13.79 -13.25 10.81
N GLN A 21 -13.05 -12.24 11.28
CA GLN A 21 -13.65 -11.05 11.91
C GLN A 21 -14.37 -10.12 10.93
N LYS A 22 -13.88 -9.98 9.69
CA LYS A 22 -14.39 -8.97 8.74
C LYS A 22 -15.41 -9.49 7.74
N VAL A 23 -15.24 -10.73 7.29
CA VAL A 23 -15.99 -11.33 6.18
C VAL A 23 -16.76 -12.57 6.64
N GLY A 24 -16.31 -13.20 7.74
CA GLY A 24 -16.93 -14.42 8.27
C GLY A 24 -16.61 -15.67 7.44
N ASP A 25 -15.61 -15.59 6.57
CA ASP A 25 -15.15 -16.69 5.74
C ASP A 25 -14.07 -17.49 6.48
N ASP A 26 -14.11 -18.81 6.38
CA ASP A 26 -13.19 -19.73 7.06
C ASP A 26 -12.14 -20.20 6.05
N MET A 27 -10.97 -19.57 6.11
CA MET A 27 -9.83 -19.84 5.22
C MET A 27 -8.73 -20.61 5.95
N PRO A 28 -7.91 -21.40 5.24
CA PRO A 28 -6.78 -22.10 5.84
C PRO A 28 -5.80 -21.11 6.50
N PRO A 29 -5.10 -21.52 7.58
CA PRO A 29 -4.22 -20.62 8.33
C PRO A 29 -2.99 -20.22 7.50
N TYR A 30 -2.86 -18.92 7.21
CA TYR A 30 -1.63 -18.35 6.65
C TYR A 30 -1.37 -16.93 7.17
N ARG A 31 -0.09 -16.53 7.15
CA ARG A 31 0.37 -15.22 7.62
C ARG A 31 1.02 -14.44 6.51
N ILE A 32 0.72 -13.15 6.44
CA ILE A 32 1.38 -12.21 5.53
C ILE A 32 2.41 -11.42 6.33
N LEU A 33 3.67 -11.49 5.91
CA LEU A 33 4.77 -10.73 6.49
C LEU A 33 5.19 -9.62 5.52
N GLY A 34 4.95 -8.37 5.90
CA GLY A 34 5.57 -7.24 5.23
C GLY A 34 6.95 -7.02 5.83
N ALA A 35 8.00 -7.21 5.03
CA ALA A 35 9.38 -7.00 5.46
C ALA A 35 10.07 -5.93 4.61
N CYS A 36 10.97 -5.18 5.21
CA CYS A 36 11.74 -4.13 4.56
C CYS A 36 13.22 -4.24 4.93
N ASN A 37 14.10 -4.09 3.94
CA ASN A 37 15.53 -4.01 4.16
C ASN A 37 15.96 -2.53 4.14
N ARG A 38 16.33 -2.02 5.31
CA ARG A 38 16.69 -0.61 5.53
C ARG A 38 17.82 -0.12 4.61
N SER A 39 18.76 -0.99 4.27
CA SER A 39 19.91 -0.65 3.41
C SER A 39 19.53 -0.38 1.95
N LEU A 40 18.37 -0.88 1.50
CA LEU A 40 17.85 -0.65 0.15
C LEU A 40 16.96 0.61 0.06
N VAL A 41 16.39 1.06 1.17
CA VAL A 41 15.40 2.17 1.19
C VAL A 41 16.00 3.52 0.78
N HIS A 42 17.29 3.75 0.97
CA HIS A 42 17.92 5.04 0.63
C HIS A 42 18.50 5.10 -0.79
N ARG A 43 18.62 3.97 -1.49
CA ARG A 43 19.18 3.92 -2.84
C ARG A 43 18.13 4.14 -3.93
N ASP A 44 16.92 3.63 -3.74
CA ASP A 44 15.97 3.43 -4.84
C ASP A 44 14.63 4.17 -4.67
N VAL A 45 14.50 5.09 -3.72
CA VAL A 45 13.30 5.93 -3.60
C VAL A 45 13.57 7.25 -4.33
N PRO A 46 13.02 7.48 -5.53
CA PRO A 46 12.95 8.82 -6.09
C PRO A 46 12.19 9.68 -5.07
N GLN A 47 12.78 10.78 -4.63
CA GLN A 47 12.11 11.79 -3.80
C GLN A 47 11.04 12.52 -4.62
N ARG A 48 10.05 11.78 -5.10
CA ARG A 48 8.85 12.32 -5.71
C ARG A 48 7.97 12.79 -4.57
N LYS A 49 8.13 14.06 -4.21
CA LYS A 49 7.09 14.82 -3.51
C LYS A 49 5.79 14.54 -4.27
N ALA A 50 4.79 13.99 -3.58
CA ALA A 50 3.49 13.72 -4.18
C ALA A 50 3.02 15.02 -4.84
N LYS A 51 3.02 15.07 -6.18
CA LYS A 51 2.48 16.22 -6.90
C LYS A 51 0.99 16.21 -6.54
N PRO A 52 0.44 17.27 -5.95
CA PRO A 52 -0.97 17.30 -5.62
C PRO A 52 -1.71 16.99 -6.91
N MET A 53 -2.52 15.93 -6.87
CA MET A 53 -3.35 15.50 -7.99
C MET A 53 -4.27 16.67 -8.28
N SER A 54 -3.87 17.54 -9.21
CA SER A 54 -4.65 18.71 -9.58
C SER A 54 -5.96 18.18 -10.12
N ARG A 55 -7.06 18.46 -9.41
CA ARG A 55 -8.41 18.13 -9.86
C ARG A 55 -8.50 18.52 -11.35
N PRO A 56 -8.89 17.61 -12.24
CA PRO A 56 -9.05 17.98 -13.65
C PRO A 56 -10.01 19.16 -13.68
N ARG A 57 -9.56 20.30 -14.23
CA ARG A 57 -10.45 21.44 -14.47
C ARG A 57 -11.48 20.96 -15.49
N PHE A 58 -12.62 20.49 -15.01
CA PHE A 58 -13.79 20.25 -15.83
C PHE A 58 -14.18 21.62 -16.39
N ARG A 59 -13.76 21.89 -17.62
CA ARG A 59 -14.05 23.13 -18.32
C ARG A 59 -15.57 23.10 -18.55
N ASP A 60 -16.31 23.79 -17.70
CA ASP A 60 -17.76 23.92 -17.83
C ASP A 60 -18.06 24.60 -19.18
N GLN A 61 -18.39 23.82 -20.20
CA GLN A 61 -18.76 24.31 -21.52
C GLN A 61 -20.18 24.89 -21.54
N ARG A 62 -20.79 25.22 -20.40
CA ARG A 62 -22.11 25.87 -20.33
C ARG A 62 -22.05 27.40 -20.36
N VAL A 63 -21.34 27.98 -21.32
CA VAL A 63 -21.59 29.36 -21.79
C VAL A 63 -21.38 29.43 -23.31
N SER A 64 -22.21 28.73 -24.08
CA SER A 64 -22.43 29.06 -25.49
C SER A 64 -23.84 28.64 -25.90
N ARG A 65 -24.82 29.34 -25.34
CA ARG A 65 -26.08 29.60 -26.02
C ARG A 65 -26.16 31.12 -26.15
N ARG A 66 -25.61 31.63 -27.25
CA ARG A 66 -26.06 32.83 -27.92
C ARG A 66 -26.26 32.46 -29.38
#